data_AF-A0A842NRR6-F1
#
_entry.id   AF-A0A842NRR6-F1
#
_cell.length_a   1.000
_cell.length_b   1.000
_cell.length_c   1.000
_cell.angle_alpha   90.00
_cell.angle_beta   90.00
_cell.angle_gamma   90.00
#
_symmetry.space_group_name_H-M   'P 1'
#
loop_
_entity.id
_entity.type
_entity.pdbx_description
1 polymer ?
#
loop_
_entity_poly.entity_id
_entity_poly.type
_entity_poly.pdbx_seq_one_letter_code
_entity_poly.pdbx_strand_id
1 'polypeptide(L)'
;MFRKGKTHEPKNNMRAKLKRTVTSVLPVAKTREGSCYNCGACCILPNKCKFLKFRDNGESFCKVNKFKSLNCRKYPRTQKEFLTADMCGFKFR
;
A
#
# COMPACT_ATOMS: atom_id res chain seq x y z
N MET A 1 4.37 -35.91 -7.39
CA MET A 1 4.38 -34.96 -8.52
C MET A 1 4.39 -33.52 -7.99
N PHE A 2 5.57 -32.94 -7.79
CA PHE A 2 5.73 -31.57 -7.27
C PHE A 2 5.76 -30.57 -8.44
N ARG A 3 4.73 -29.71 -8.56
CA ARG A 3 4.71 -28.60 -9.51
C ARG A 3 5.71 -27.53 -9.03
N LYS A 4 6.84 -27.36 -9.74
CA LYS A 4 7.80 -26.27 -9.53
C LYS A 4 7.09 -24.92 -9.75
N GLY A 5 6.73 -24.24 -8.66
CA GLY A 5 6.27 -22.85 -8.67
C GLY A 5 7.42 -21.93 -9.08
N LYS A 6 7.23 -21.17 -10.16
CA LYS A 6 8.21 -20.23 -10.69
C LYS A 6 8.48 -19.14 -9.64
N THR A 7 9.72 -19.06 -9.17
CA THR A 7 10.22 -17.91 -8.41
C THR A 7 10.33 -16.72 -9.38
N HIS A 8 9.38 -15.79 -9.29
CA HIS A 8 9.45 -14.52 -10.03
C HIS A 8 10.37 -13.55 -9.29
N GLU A 9 11.67 -13.66 -9.57
CA GLU A 9 12.64 -12.65 -9.15
C GLU A 9 12.33 -11.31 -9.86
N PRO A 10 12.08 -10.20 -9.14
CA PRO A 10 11.72 -8.95 -9.77
C PRO A 10 12.95 -8.30 -10.41
N LYS A 11 13.21 -8.63 -11.69
CA LYS A 11 14.26 -8.02 -12.50
C LYS A 11 14.18 -6.48 -12.43
N ASN A 12 15.17 -5.85 -11.84
CA ASN A 12 15.26 -4.40 -11.66
C ASN A 12 15.66 -3.68 -12.96
N ASN A 13 14.89 -3.91 -14.02
CA ASN A 13 15.18 -3.37 -15.35
C ASN A 13 14.64 -1.94 -15.48
N MET A 14 15.23 -1.14 -16.37
CA MET A 14 14.77 0.23 -16.65
C MET A 14 13.29 0.31 -17.01
N ARG A 15 12.74 -0.71 -17.69
CA ARG A 15 11.29 -0.83 -17.96
C ARG A 15 10.46 -0.98 -16.67
N ALA A 16 10.95 -1.72 -15.68
CA ALA A 16 10.29 -1.85 -14.38
C ALA A 16 10.34 -0.54 -13.59
N LYS A 17 11.45 0.21 -13.67
CA LYS A 17 11.56 1.57 -13.11
C LYS A 17 10.60 2.54 -13.81
N LEU A 18 10.57 2.57 -15.14
CA LEU A 18 9.67 3.42 -15.92
C LEU A 18 8.20 3.08 -15.63
N LYS A 19 7.85 1.78 -15.57
CA LYS A 19 6.51 1.33 -15.19
C LYS A 19 6.14 1.84 -13.80
N ARG A 20 7.03 1.75 -12.80
CA ARG A 20 6.81 2.30 -11.45
C ARG A 20 6.58 3.82 -11.49
N THR A 21 7.39 4.57 -12.25
CA THR A 21 7.25 6.02 -12.39
C THR A 21 5.92 6.41 -13.04
N VAL A 22 5.54 5.78 -14.14
CA VAL A 22 4.27 6.06 -14.83
C VAL A 22 3.08 5.64 -13.97
N THR A 23 3.15 4.50 -13.27
CA THR A 23 2.08 4.07 -12.36
C THR A 23 1.88 5.01 -11.18
N SER A 24 2.88 5.81 -10.81
CA SER A 24 2.76 6.79 -9.74
C SER A 24 1.82 7.95 -10.09
N VAL A 25 1.47 8.14 -11.37
CA VAL A 25 0.54 9.16 -11.86
C VAL A 25 -0.88 8.60 -12.09
N LEU A 26 -1.06 7.28 -12.08
CA LEU A 26 -2.36 6.66 -12.36
C LEU A 26 -3.46 7.15 -11.41
N PRO A 27 -4.70 7.33 -11.93
CA PRO A 27 -5.84 7.73 -11.12
C PRO A 27 -6.21 6.62 -10.12
N VAL A 28 -6.79 7.05 -9.01
CA VAL A 28 -7.46 6.18 -8.04
C VAL A 28 -8.83 5.81 -8.59
N ALA A 29 -9.29 4.58 -8.34
CA ALA A 29 -10.60 4.13 -8.81
C ALA A 29 -11.70 5.06 -8.28
N LYS A 30 -12.61 5.46 -9.17
CA LYS A 30 -13.73 6.37 -8.86
C LYS A 30 -14.66 5.81 -7.79
N THR A 31 -14.71 4.50 -7.64
CA THR A 31 -15.52 3.80 -6.63
C THR A 31 -14.87 3.76 -5.25
N ARG A 32 -13.66 4.30 -5.08
CA ARG A 32 -12.99 4.36 -3.78
C ARG A 32 -13.61 5.45 -2.91
N GLU A 33 -14.08 5.04 -1.75
CA GLU A 33 -14.65 5.92 -0.73
C GLU A 33 -13.90 5.79 0.60
N GLY A 34 -14.25 6.67 1.54
CA GLY A 34 -13.70 6.67 2.89
C GLY A 34 -12.36 7.39 3.00
N SER A 35 -11.67 7.18 4.12
CA SER A 35 -10.44 7.88 4.44
C SER A 35 -9.50 7.05 5.30
N CYS A 36 -8.23 7.46 5.36
CA CYS A 36 -7.22 6.78 6.15
C CYS A 36 -7.43 7.08 7.65
N TYR A 37 -7.69 6.04 8.45
CA TYR A 37 -7.85 6.13 9.91
C TYR A 37 -6.54 6.04 10.70
N ASN A 38 -5.39 6.10 10.03
CA ASN A 38 -4.08 5.97 10.65
C ASN A 38 -3.84 4.63 11.39
N CYS A 39 -4.44 3.54 10.90
CA CYS A 39 -4.31 2.20 11.47
C CYS A 39 -2.93 1.54 11.29
N GLY A 40 -2.03 2.15 10.52
CA GLY A 40 -0.67 1.66 10.27
C GLY A 40 -0.53 0.39 9.42
N ALA A 41 -1.62 -0.32 9.11
CA ALA A 41 -1.60 -1.58 8.34
C ALA A 41 -0.89 -1.47 6.99
N CYS A 42 -1.18 -0.42 6.22
CA CYS A 42 -0.55 -0.20 4.92
C CYS A 42 0.94 0.19 5.01
N CYS A 43 1.39 0.65 6.18
CA CYS A 43 2.79 1.00 6.42
C CYS A 43 3.68 -0.24 6.66
N ILE A 44 3.09 -1.42 6.84
CA ILE A 44 3.82 -2.69 6.97
C ILE A 44 4.11 -3.29 5.58
N LEU A 45 3.30 -2.95 4.58
CA LEU A 45 3.28 -3.63 3.28
C LEU A 45 4.08 -2.88 2.19
N PRO A 46 4.74 -3.62 1.27
CA PRO A 46 5.39 -4.91 1.51
C PRO A 46 6.67 -4.77 2.34
N ASN A 47 7.18 -3.54 2.48
CA ASN A 47 8.36 -3.21 3.27
C ASN A 47 7.94 -2.33 4.45
N LYS A 48 8.42 -2.67 5.65
CA LYS A 48 8.14 -1.90 6.87
C LYS A 48 8.59 -0.45 6.71
N CYS A 49 7.64 0.47 6.76
CA CYS A 49 7.88 1.90 6.66
C CYS A 49 8.64 2.40 7.89
N LYS A 50 9.66 3.23 7.69
CA LYS A 50 10.44 3.85 8.78
C LYS A 50 9.61 4.75 9.71
N PHE A 51 8.45 5.22 9.24
CA PHE A 51 7.55 6.07 10.00
C PHE A 51 6.45 5.31 10.75
N LEU A 52 6.40 3.98 10.62
CA LEU A 52 5.51 3.14 11.41
C LEU A 52 5.94 3.15 12.88
N LYS A 53 4.98 3.39 13.76
CA LYS A 53 5.15 3.33 15.21
C LYS A 53 4.04 2.46 15.81
N PHE A 54 4.26 2.05 17.05
CA PHE A 54 3.32 1.27 17.83
C PHE A 54 3.05 2.04 19.13
N ARG A 55 1.80 2.01 19.56
CA ARG A 55 1.38 2.49 20.88
C ARG A 55 1.67 1.42 21.94
N ASP A 56 1.54 1.80 23.21
CA ASP A 56 1.78 0.88 24.33
C ASP A 56 0.78 -0.30 24.37
N ASN A 57 -0.42 -0.12 23.83
CA ASN A 57 -1.43 -1.16 23.65
C ASN A 57 -1.17 -2.08 22.44
N GLY A 58 -0.07 -1.88 21.71
CA GLY A 58 0.29 -2.65 20.51
C GLY A 58 -0.34 -2.16 19.21
N GLU A 59 -1.21 -1.14 19.23
CA GLU A 59 -1.81 -0.59 18.01
C GLU A 59 -0.78 0.14 17.15
N SER A 60 -0.78 -0.18 15.85
CA SER A 60 0.13 0.43 14.90
C SER A 60 -0.41 1.76 14.36
N PHE A 61 0.46 2.74 14.14
CA PHE A 61 0.10 4.02 13.54
C PHE A 61 1.24 4.64 12.73
N CYS A 62 0.89 5.51 11.79
CA CYS A 62 1.83 6.30 11.00
C CYS A 62 2.15 7.62 11.71
N LYS A 63 3.42 7.80 12.10
CA LYS A 63 3.91 9.04 12.74
C LYS A 63 3.77 10.27 11.84
N VAL A 64 3.85 10.10 10.52
CA VAL A 64 3.79 11.19 9.52
C VAL A 64 2.47 11.22 8.76
N ASN A 65 1.35 10.81 9.38
CA ASN A 65 0.05 10.75 8.71
C ASN A 65 -0.40 12.09 8.08
N LYS A 66 0.01 13.24 8.64
CA LYS A 66 -0.24 14.57 8.06
C LYS A 66 0.64 14.88 6.84
N PHE A 67 1.85 14.32 6.77
CA PHE A 67 2.84 14.54 5.72
C PHE A 67 3.01 13.32 4.81
N LYS A 68 1.90 12.61 4.54
CA LYS A 68 1.91 11.42 3.67
C LYS A 68 2.44 11.75 2.28
N SER A 69 3.34 10.90 1.79
CA SER A 69 3.79 10.90 0.39
C SER A 69 2.62 10.60 -0.55
N LEU A 70 2.74 10.96 -1.83
CA LEU A 70 1.69 10.73 -2.82
C LEU A 70 1.30 9.25 -2.93
N ASN A 71 2.27 8.33 -2.80
CA ASN A 71 2.00 6.90 -2.80
C ASN A 71 1.08 6.49 -1.63
N CYS A 72 1.33 6.99 -0.43
CA CYS A 72 0.49 6.72 0.75
C CYS A 72 -0.92 7.32 0.61
N ARG A 73 -1.07 8.44 -0.10
CA ARG A 73 -2.39 9.06 -0.36
C ARG A 73 -3.21 8.28 -1.40
N LYS A 74 -2.51 7.67 -2.36
CA LYS A 74 -3.12 6.88 -3.45
C LYS A 74 -3.54 5.48 -3.01
N TYR A 75 -2.91 4.91 -1.99
CA TYR A 75 -3.29 3.59 -1.48
C TYR A 75 -4.63 3.63 -0.73
N PRO A 76 -5.50 2.62 -0.91
CA PRO A 76 -5.51 1.64 -2.00
C PRO A 76 -6.00 2.31 -3.30
N ARG A 77 -5.34 2.04 -4.44
CA ARG A 77 -5.72 2.68 -5.71
C ARG A 77 -6.94 2.01 -6.34
N THR A 78 -7.06 0.69 -6.18
CA THR A 78 -8.15 -0.14 -6.70
C THR A 78 -8.51 -1.21 -5.66
N GLN A 79 -9.70 -1.81 -5.77
CA GLN A 79 -10.13 -2.88 -4.86
C GLN A 79 -9.15 -4.07 -4.86
N LYS A 80 -8.58 -4.42 -6.02
CA LYS A 80 -7.60 -5.51 -6.16
C LYS A 80 -6.28 -5.23 -5.41
N GLU A 81 -5.94 -3.96 -5.19
CA GLU A 81 -4.75 -3.56 -4.43
C GLU A 81 -5.03 -3.42 -2.93
N PHE A 82 -6.29 -3.58 -2.50
CA PHE A 82 -6.71 -3.28 -1.14
C PHE A 82 -6.49 -4.45 -0.18
N LEU A 83 -5.22 -4.68 0.15
CA LEU A 83 -4.77 -5.77 1.02
C LEU A 83 -5.14 -5.59 2.50
N THR A 84 -5.52 -4.39 2.93
CA THR A 84 -5.81 -4.07 4.34
C THR A 84 -7.28 -3.72 4.55
N ALA A 85 -8.18 -4.39 3.83
CA ALA A 85 -9.62 -4.10 3.84
C ALA A 85 -10.22 -4.16 5.25
N ASP A 86 -9.77 -5.11 6.07
CA ASP A 86 -10.30 -5.33 7.41
C ASP A 86 -9.87 -4.27 8.43
N MET A 87 -8.82 -3.50 8.15
CA MET A 87 -8.21 -2.55 9.09
C MET A 87 -8.26 -1.09 8.63
N CYS A 88 -8.39 -0.83 7.33
CA CYS A 88 -8.29 0.52 6.79
C CYS A 88 -9.67 1.11 6.48
N GLY A 89 -9.83 2.41 6.71
CA GLY A 89 -11.10 3.12 6.50
C GLY A 89 -11.52 3.37 5.05
N PHE A 90 -10.80 2.82 4.07
CA PHE A 90 -11.20 2.90 2.66
C PHE A 90 -12.18 1.79 2.32
N LYS A 91 -13.04 2.03 1.32
CA LYS A 91 -14.02 1.06 0.81
C LYS A 91 -14.15 1.22 -0.70
N PHE A 92 -14.64 0.18 -1.38
CA PHE A 92 -14.96 0.23 -2.80
C PHE A 92 -16.41 -0.23 -2.99
N ARG A 93 -17.19 0.52 -3.77
CA ARG A 93 -18.54 0.17 -4.21
C ARG A 93 -18.56 -0.47 -5.60
#